data_AF-A0ABD5XU26-F1
#
_entry.id   AF-A0ABD5XU26-F1
#
_cell.length_a   1.000
_cell.length_b   1.000
_cell.length_c   1.000
_cell.angle_alpha   90.00
_cell.angle_beta   90.00
_cell.angle_gamma   90.00
#
_symmetry.space_group_name_H-M   'P 1'
#
loop_
_entity.id
_entity.type
_entity.pdbx_description
1 polymer ?
#
loop_
_entity_poly.entity_id
_entity_poly.type
_entity_poly.pdbx_seq_one_letter_code
_entity_poly.pdbx_strand_id
1 'polypeptide(L)' 'MKNVAGNENVLNDPDDRLNLIFDVNSFASSNLDEGEEVTIKINTMSGATTSIRFTVPESLGQKEAVEL' A
#
# COMPACT_ATOMS: atom_id res chain seq x y z
N MET A 1 5.61 21.93 12.22
CA MET A 1 4.80 21.84 11.00
C MET A 1 5.46 22.73 9.96
N LYS A 2 6.15 22.17 8.97
CA LYS A 2 6.90 22.95 7.98
C LYS A 2 6.41 22.56 6.59
N ASN A 3 5.36 23.25 6.14
CA ASN A 3 4.95 23.23 4.75
C ASN A 3 5.63 24.43 4.09
N VAL A 4 6.67 24.18 3.28
CA VAL A 4 7.21 25.17 2.35
C VAL A 4 6.49 24.95 1.02
N ALA A 5 5.72 25.95 0.64
CA ALA A 5 4.87 26.06 -0.54
C ALA A 5 5.35 25.27 -1.78
N GLY A 6 4.47 24.41 -2.32
CA GLY A 6 4.48 24.12 -3.76
C GLY A 6 4.02 22.73 -4.20
N ASN A 7 4.09 21.69 -3.36
CA ASN A 7 3.57 20.37 -3.71
C ASN A 7 3.27 19.58 -2.43
N GLU A 8 2.00 19.30 -2.20
CA GLU A 8 1.49 18.65 -0.97
C GLU A 8 1.89 17.17 -0.84
N ASN A 9 2.48 16.59 -1.90
CA ASN A 9 2.77 15.16 -2.00
C ASN A 9 4.26 14.83 -2.21
N VAL A 10 5.17 15.78 -1.96
CA VAL A 10 6.61 15.54 -2.11
C VAL A 10 7.22 15.23 -0.74
N LEU A 11 7.80 14.04 -0.60
CA LEU A 11 8.61 13.67 0.56
C LEU A 11 10.01 14.24 0.38
N ASN A 12 10.34 15.29 1.11
CA ASN A 12 11.61 16.02 1.01
C ASN A 12 12.40 16.08 2.32
N ASP A 13 11.85 15.58 3.42
CA ASP A 13 12.49 15.51 4.74
C ASP A 13 12.56 14.05 5.25
N PRO A 14 13.62 13.64 5.98
CA PRO A 14 13.68 12.32 6.64
C PRO A 14 12.50 11.99 7.55
N ASP A 15 11.85 13.00 8.13
CA ASP A 15 10.69 12.83 8.99
C ASP A 15 9.35 12.75 8.24
N ASP A 16 9.36 12.92 6.90
CA ASP A 16 8.14 12.81 6.11
C ASP A 16 7.59 11.38 6.10
N ARG A 17 6.26 11.27 6.12
CA ARG A 17 5.53 10.01 6.05
C ARG A 17 4.45 10.12 4.98
N LEU A 18 4.36 9.09 4.15
CA LEU A 18 3.31 8.94 3.13
C LEU A 18 2.36 7.83 3.55
N ASN A 19 1.07 8.11 3.54
CA ASN A 19 0.03 7.08 3.69
C ASN A 19 -0.62 6.82 2.32
N LEU A 20 -0.53 5.58 1.82
CA LEU A 20 -1.14 5.16 0.56
C LEU A 20 -2.30 4.22 0.88
N ILE A 21 -3.51 4.63 0.51
CA ILE A 21 -4.73 3.83 0.68
C ILE A 21 -5.18 3.39 -0.71
N PHE A 22 -5.20 2.07 -0.93
CA PHE A 22 -5.64 1.46 -2.18
C PHE A 22 -7.03 0.85 -1.96
N ASP A 23 -8.03 1.32 -2.71
CA ASP A 23 -9.31 0.63 -2.79
C ASP A 23 -9.23 -0.46 -3.87
N VAL A 24 -9.07 -1.70 -3.44
CA VAL A 24 -8.91 -2.86 -4.32
C VAL A 24 -10.13 -3.04 -5.23
N ASN A 25 -11.34 -2.69 -4.77
CA ASN A 25 -12.56 -2.80 -5.58
C ASN A 25 -12.55 -1.87 -6.81
N SER A 26 -11.72 -0.82 -6.79
CA SER A 26 -11.63 0.14 -7.89
C SER A 26 -10.80 -0.36 -9.09
N PHE A 27 -9.92 -1.36 -8.89
CA PHE A 27 -9.00 -1.82 -9.93
C PHE A 27 -8.87 -3.35 -10.05
N ALA A 28 -9.33 -4.12 -9.06
CA ALA A 28 -9.40 -5.57 -9.16
C ALA A 28 -10.73 -6.01 -9.78
N SER A 29 -10.67 -6.95 -10.72
CA SER A 29 -11.85 -7.53 -11.37
C SER A 29 -12.64 -8.49 -10.45
N SER A 30 -12.02 -8.93 -9.36
CA SER A 30 -12.55 -9.85 -8.37
C SER A 30 -11.87 -9.61 -7.02
N ASN A 31 -12.53 -10.07 -5.95
CA ASN A 31 -11.92 -10.10 -4.62
C ASN A 31 -10.80 -11.15 -4.56
N LEU A 32 -9.98 -11.07 -3.52
CA LEU A 32 -8.91 -12.04 -3.25
C LEU A 32 -9.48 -13.24 -2.49
N ASP A 33 -9.12 -14.45 -2.93
CA ASP A 33 -9.52 -15.71 -2.31
C ASP A 33 -8.53 -16.18 -1.23
N GLU A 34 -8.94 -17.14 -0.41
CA GLU A 34 -8.11 -17.76 0.64
C GLU A 34 -6.83 -18.37 0.04
N GLY A 35 -5.67 -18.05 0.63
CA GLY A 35 -4.38 -18.52 0.16
C GLY A 35 -3.78 -17.72 -1.01
N GLU A 36 -4.49 -16.73 -1.55
CA GLU A 36 -3.94 -15.88 -2.61
C GLU A 36 -2.87 -14.89 -2.11
N GLU A 37 -1.96 -14.51 -3.00
CA GLU A 37 -0.87 -13.58 -2.70
C GLU A 37 -0.98 -12.33 -3.56
N VAL A 38 -0.81 -11.17 -2.93
CA VAL A 38 -0.76 -9.88 -3.60
C VAL A 38 0.56 -9.21 -3.32
N THR A 39 1.22 -8.76 -4.39
CA THR A 39 2.45 -7.98 -4.29
C THR A 39 2.20 -6.55 -4.76
N ILE A 40 2.41 -5.58 -3.87
CA ILE A 40 2.37 -4.15 -4.18
C ILE A 40 3.80 -3.68 -4.41
N LYS A 41 4.08 -3.17 -5.62
CA LYS A 41 5.37 -2.59 -5.98
C LYS A 41 5.25 -1.09 -6.21
N ILE A 42 5.86 -0.32 -5.33
CA ILE A 42 5.92 1.14 -5.40
C ILE A 42 7.26 1.53 -6.00
N ASN A 43 7.22 2.13 -7.19
CA ASN A 43 8.40 2.70 -7.83
C ASN A 43 8.32 4.21 -7.67
N THR A 44 9.31 4.80 -7.02
CA THR A 44 9.41 6.26 -6.86
C THR A 44 10.18 6.86 -8.03
N MET A 45 9.93 8.13 -8.34
CA MET A 45 10.61 8.83 -9.44
C MET A 45 12.14 8.91 -9.25
N SER A 46 12.61 8.91 -7.99
CA SER A 46 14.04 8.88 -7.66
C SER A 46 14.69 7.50 -7.88
N GLY A 47 13.94 6.52 -8.37
CA GLY A 47 14.43 5.18 -8.71
C GLY A 47 14.39 4.17 -7.57
N ALA A 48 13.96 4.56 -6.37
CA ALA A 48 13.77 3.61 -5.28
C ALA A 48 12.52 2.75 -5.53
N THR A 49 12.65 1.45 -5.30
CA THR A 49 11.57 0.47 -5.40
C THR A 49 11.29 -0.11 -4.02
N THR A 50 10.04 -0.04 -3.58
CA THR A 50 9.56 -0.72 -2.37
C THR A 50 8.57 -1.80 -2.79
N SER A 51 8.78 -3.03 -2.32
CA SER A 51 7.87 -4.14 -2.57
C SER A 51 7.29 -4.63 -1.25
N ILE A 52 5.96 -4.69 -1.17
CA ILE A 52 5.22 -5.22 -0.03
C ILE A 52 4.41 -6.41 -0.51
N ARG A 53 4.44 -7.50 0.25
CA ARG A 53 3.74 -8.74 -0.10
C ARG A 53 2.75 -9.10 1.00
N PHE A 54 1.53 -9.39 0.59
CA PHE A 54 0.41 -9.77 1.43
C PHE A 54 -0.04 -11.16 1.01
N THR A 55 -0.34 -12.01 1.97
CA THR A 55 -0.91 -13.33 1.72
C THR A 55 -2.23 -13.41 2.46
N VAL A 56 -3.30 -13.75 1.74
CA VAL A 56 -4.61 -14.02 2.35
C VAL A 56 -4.51 -15.34 3.10
N PRO A 57 -4.82 -15.39 4.40
CA PRO A 57 -4.79 -16.64 5.16
C PRO A 57 -5.69 -17.71 4.53
N GLU A 58 -5.29 -18.98 4.62
CA GLU A 58 -6.07 -20.14 4.14
C GLU A 58 -7.36 -20.40 4.93
N SER A 59 -7.68 -19.56 5.92
CA SER A 59 -8.94 -19.61 6.64
C SER A 59 -9.33 -18.21 7.09
N LEU A 60 -10.38 -17.67 6.47
CA LEU A 60 -11.06 -16.44 6.86
C LEU A 60 -12.08 -16.78 7.95
N GLY A 61 -11.61 -17.36 9.06
CA GLY A 61 -12.46 -17.79 10.17
C GLY A 61 -13.08 -16.64 10.99
N GLN A 62 -13.61 -15.59 10.35
CA GLN A 62 -14.13 -14.31 10.87
C GLN A 62 -13.14 -13.11 10.86
N LYS A 63 -12.15 -13.10 9.97
CA LYS A 63 -11.23 -11.95 9.82
C LYS A 63 -11.52 -11.24 8.51
N GLU A 64 -12.03 -10.01 8.60
CA GLU A 64 -12.24 -9.12 7.44
C GLU A 64 -10.96 -8.35 7.06
N ALA A 65 -9.91 -8.41 7.89
CA ALA A 65 -8.68 -7.66 7.70
C ALA A 65 -7.44 -8.50 8.05
N VAL A 66 -6.39 -8.36 7.23
CA VAL A 66 -5.04 -8.87 7.49
C VAL A 66 -4.19 -7.69 7.96
N GLU A 67 -3.70 -7.73 9.20
CA GLU A 67 -2.73 -6.76 9.73
C GLU A 67 -1.30 -7.32 9.62
N LEU A 68 -0.34 -6.43 9.34
CA LEU A 68 1.11 -6.70 9.31
C LEU A 68 1.76 -6.44 10.66
#